data_AF-A0A816HN95-F1
#
_entry.id   AF-A0A816HN95-F1
#
_cell.length_a   1.000
_cell.length_b   1.000
_cell.length_c   1.000
_cell.angle_alpha   90.00
_cell.angle_beta   90.00
_cell.angle_gamma   90.00
#
_symmetry.space_group_name_H-M   'P 1'
#
loop_
_entity.id
_entity.type
_entity.pdbx_description
1 polymer ?
#
loop_
_entity_poly.entity_id
_entity_poly.type
_entity_poly.pdbx_seq_one_letter_code
_entity_poly.pdbx_strand_id
1 'polypeptide(L)' 'MNFAWVTKQQKQPRTHAVRWVCMDQWLSKLITGDEKWVLYVNYTRERHWLSTGQTGVATPKADPHPKKLMLSV' A
#
# COMPACT_ATOMS: atom_id res chain seq x y z
N MET A 1 -14.95 -3.59 -8.94
CA MET A 1 -14.25 -3.48 -7.65
C MET A 1 -13.77 -4.88 -7.28
N ASN A 2 -12.49 -5.20 -7.46
CA ASN A 2 -11.94 -6.52 -7.14
C ASN A 2 -11.09 -6.39 -5.88
N PHE A 3 -11.62 -6.84 -4.75
CA PHE A 3 -10.80 -7.13 -3.56
C PHE A 3 -10.18 -8.50 -3.76
N ALA A 4 -8.85 -8.56 -3.84
CA ALA A 4 -8.13 -9.82 -3.97
C ALA A 4 -8.19 -10.59 -2.63
N TRP A 5 -8.74 -11.80 -2.67
CA TRP A 5 -8.76 -12.72 -1.54
C TRP A 5 -7.36 -13.34 -1.36
N VAL A 6 -6.74 -13.12 -0.20
CA VAL A 6 -5.51 -13.84 0.16
C VAL A 6 -5.85 -15.30 0.45
N THR A 7 -5.32 -16.21 -0.35
CA THR A 7 -5.65 -17.64 -0.28
C THR A 7 -5.01 -18.30 0.95
N LYS A 8 -5.59 -19.42 1.43
CA LYS A 8 -5.06 -20.17 2.59
C LYS A 8 -3.59 -20.60 2.39
N GLN A 9 -3.18 -20.83 1.14
CA GLN A 9 -1.81 -21.17 0.76
C GLN A 9 -0.80 -20.05 1.08
N GLN A 10 -1.20 -18.78 0.99
CA GLN A 10 -0.35 -17.63 1.35
C GLN A 10 -0.29 -17.37 2.87
N LYS A 11 -1.17 -17.97 3.69
CA LYS A 11 -1.16 -17.77 5.16
C LYS A 11 -0.14 -18.66 5.88
N GLN A 12 -0.01 -19.93 5.52
CA GLN A 12 0.91 -20.87 6.17
C GLN A 12 2.40 -20.45 6.15
N PRO A 13 3.00 -19.99 5.03
CA PRO A 13 4.42 -19.60 5.02
C PRO A 13 4.72 -18.34 5.85
N ARG A 14 3.75 -17.44 6.06
CA ARG A 14 3.94 -16.19 6.81
C ARG A 14 4.15 -16.40 8.31
N THR A 15 3.47 -17.39 8.91
CA THR A 15 3.58 -17.65 10.35
C THR A 15 4.87 -18.37 10.73
N HIS A 16 5.38 -19.24 9.85
CA HIS A 16 6.63 -19.95 10.10
C HIS A 16 7.85 -19.04 9.93
N ALA A 17 7.87 -18.17 8.91
CA ALA A 17 8.99 -17.24 8.69
C ALA A 17 9.14 -16.20 9.83
N VAL A 18 8.04 -15.61 10.29
CA VAL A 18 8.07 -14.57 11.34
C VAL A 18 8.61 -15.10 12.68
N ARG A 19 8.38 -16.39 12.98
CA ARG A 19 8.83 -17.00 14.24
C ARG A 19 10.36 -17.05 14.38
N TRP A 20 11.10 -17.10 13.26
CA TRP A 20 12.57 -17.20 13.27
C TRP A 20 13.29 -15.85 13.10
N VAL A 21 12.62 -14.82 12.60
CA VAL A 21 13.23 -13.50 12.32
C VAL A 21 13.51 -12.69 13.59
N CYS A 22 12.76 -12.90 14.67
CA CYS A 22 12.82 -12.03 15.86
C CYS A 22 14.05 -12.26 16.77
N MET A 23 14.81 -13.35 16.59
CA MET A 23 15.86 -13.77 17.52
C MET A 23 17.30 -13.60 17.02
N ASP A 24 17.51 -13.05 15.83
CA ASP A 24 18.77 -13.28 15.12
C ASP A 24 19.53 -11.98 14.78
N GLN A 25 20.84 -11.94 15.08
CA GLN A 25 21.66 -10.72 14.99
C GLN A 25 21.89 -10.24 13.54
N TRP A 26 21.66 -11.11 12.55
CA TRP A 26 21.87 -10.80 11.13
C TRP A 26 20.87 -9.79 10.55
N LEU A 27 19.72 -9.56 11.20
CA LEU A 27 18.72 -8.60 10.71
C LEU A 27 19.32 -7.18 10.57
N SER A 28 20.28 -6.83 11.43
CA SER A 28 21.01 -5.55 11.36
C SER A 28 21.89 -5.39 10.11
N LYS A 29 22.24 -6.50 9.46
CA LYS A 29 23.06 -6.54 8.24
C LYS A 29 22.22 -6.76 6.98
N LEU A 30 20.90 -6.88 7.13
CA LEU A 30 19.99 -7.10 6.02
C LEU A 30 19.84 -5.81 5.21
N ILE A 31 20.26 -5.85 3.96
CA ILE A 31 20.01 -4.78 2.99
C ILE A 31 18.79 -5.20 2.18
N THR A 32 17.70 -4.43 2.24
CA THR A 32 16.48 -4.69 1.47
C THR A 32 16.31 -3.63 0.41
N GLY A 33 15.91 -4.06 -0.78
CA GLY A 33 15.43 -3.19 -1.84
C GLY A 33 13.99 -3.53 -2.21
N ASP A 34 13.28 -2.55 -2.76
CA ASP A 34 11.92 -2.73 -3.27
C ASP A 34 11.67 -1.80 -4.46
N GLU A 35 10.73 -2.19 -5.30
CA GLU A 35 10.29 -1.40 -6.43
C GLU A 35 8.90 -0.84 -6.19
N LYS A 36 8.77 0.47 -6.37
CA LYS A 36 7.48 1.15 -6.18
C LYS A 36 7.18 2.10 -7.32
N TRP A 37 5.99 1.93 -7.91
CA TRP A 37 5.40 2.93 -8.78
C TRP A 37 4.88 4.10 -7.94
N VAL A 38 5.42 5.29 -8.20
CA VAL A 38 5.02 6.56 -7.56
C VAL A 38 4.36 7.46 -8.59
N LEU A 39 3.16 7.93 -8.27
CA LEU A 39 2.42 8.88 -9.10
C LEU A 39 3.00 10.28 -8.96
N TYR A 40 3.06 11.05 -10.04
CA TYR A 40 3.47 12.46 -10.00
C TYR A 40 2.50 13.32 -9.19
N VAL A 41 1.20 13.08 -9.38
CA VAL A 41 0.13 13.70 -8.59
C VAL A 41 -0.57 12.59 -7.85
N ASN A 42 -0.36 12.55 -6.53
CA ASN A 42 -1.02 11.59 -5.67
C ASN A 42 -2.36 12.17 -5.20
N TYR A 43 -3.44 11.87 -5.92
CA TYR A 43 -4.78 12.30 -5.54
C TYR A 43 -5.21 11.62 -4.23
N THR A 44 -5.12 12.34 -3.11
CA THR A 44 -5.65 11.89 -1.83
C THR A 44 -7.11 12.33 -1.70
N ARG A 45 -8.01 11.36 -1.56
CA ARG A 45 -9.40 11.64 -1.20
C ARG A 45 -9.49 11.82 0.31
N GLU A 46 -9.75 13.05 0.74
CA GLU A 46 -10.01 13.33 2.13
C GLU A 46 -11.41 12.84 2.50
N ARG A 47 -11.55 12.34 3.73
CA ARG A 47 -12.85 11.96 4.28
C ARG A 47 -13.37 13.15 5.08
N HIS A 48 -14.56 13.62 4.73
CA HIS A 48 -15.18 14.76 5.36
C HIS A 48 -16.29 14.25 6.28
N TRP A 49 -16.31 14.69 7.53
CA TRP A 49 -17.43 14.49 8.44
C TRP A 49 -18.41 15.63 8.23
N LEU A 50 -19.58 15.34 7.69
CA LEU A 50 -20.58 16.34 7.31
C LEU A 50 -21.89 16.07 8.03
N SER A 51 -22.63 17.14 8.32
CA SER A 51 -23.99 17.04 8.85
C SER A 51 -24.97 16.59 7.77
N THR A 52 -26.11 16.03 8.20
CA THR A 52 -27.17 15.54 7.30
C THR A 52 -27.61 16.66 6.34
N GLY A 53 -27.48 16.41 5.04
CA GLY A 53 -27.86 17.35 3.97
C GLY A 53 -26.72 18.20 3.42
N GLN A 54 -25.52 18.17 4.00
CA GLN A 54 -24.35 18.84 3.42
C GLN A 54 -23.64 17.95 2.39
N THR A 55 -23.31 18.55 1.25
CA THR A 55 -22.52 17.91 0.20
C THR A 55 -21.03 18.05 0.48
N GLY A 56 -20.29 16.96 0.28
CA GLY A 56 -18.84 16.98 0.45
C GLY A 56 -18.12 17.70 -0.68
N VAL A 57 -16.89 18.11 -0.41
CA VAL A 57 -16.02 18.71 -1.42
C VAL A 57 -15.72 17.64 -2.48
N ALA A 58 -16.07 17.93 -3.73
CA ALA A 58 -15.81 17.02 -4.83
C ALA A 58 -14.28 16.92 -5.06
N THR A 59 -13.70 15.76 -4.78
CA THR A 59 -12.33 15.47 -5.19
C THR A 59 -12.32 15.14 -6.69
N PRO A 60 -11.42 15.72 -7.49
CA PRO A 60 -11.31 15.40 -8.91
C PRO A 60 -11.05 13.90 -9.10
N LYS A 61 -11.68 13.32 -10.13
CA LYS A 61 -11.41 11.94 -10.54
C LYS A 61 -9.97 11.88 -11.05
N ALA A 62 -9.20 10.90 -10.57
CA ALA A 62 -7.85 10.68 -11.07
C ALA A 62 -7.88 10.45 -12.59
N ASP A 63 -6.90 11.03 -13.28
CA ASP A 63 -6.67 10.81 -14.70
C ASP A 63 -6.56 9.30 -15.00
N PRO A 64 -7.23 8.77 -16.04
CA PRO A 64 -7.05 7.39 -16.49
C PRO A 64 -5.59 7.01 -16.80
N HIS A 65 -4.76 7.97 -17.23
CA HIS A 65 -3.36 7.75 -17.62
C HIS A 65 -2.41 8.67 -16.84
N PRO A 66 -2.28 8.49 -15.52
CA PRO A 66 -1.45 9.36 -14.71
C PRO A 66 0.03 9.09 -14.98
N LYS A 67 0.81 10.16 -15.05
CA LYS A 67 2.28 10.03 -15.09
C LYS A 67 2.75 9.35 -13.81
N LYS A 68 3.60 8.34 -13.96
CA LYS A 68 4.19 7.58 -12.86
C LYS A 68 5.68 7.35 -13.09
N LEU A 69 6.43 7.28 -12.01
CA LEU A 69 7.83 6.92 -11.97
C LEU A 69 8.00 5.59 -11.25
N MET A 70 8.96 4.79 -11.69
CA MET A 70 9.37 3.59 -10.96
C MET A 70 10.57 3.95 -10.11
N LEU A 71 10.43 3.85 -8.79
CA LEU A 71 11.54 3.96 -7.86
C LEU A 71 12.04 2.55 -7.55
N SER A 72 13.35 2.37 -7.61
CA SER A 72 14.06 1.17 -7.19
C SER A 72 15.15 1.64 -6.24
N VAL A 73 15.16 1.08 -5.02
CA VAL A 73 16.07 1.43 -3.92
C VAL A 73 16.72 0.16 -3.41
#